data_AF-A0A845F5I3-F1
#
_entry.id   AF-A0A845F5I3-F1
#
_cell.length_a   1.000
_cell.length_b   1.000
_cell.length_c   1.000
_cell.angle_alpha   90.00
_cell.angle_beta   90.00
_cell.angle_gamma   90.00
#
_symmetry.space_group_name_H-M   'P 1'
#
loop_
_entity.id
_entity.type
_entity.pdbx_description
1 polymer ?
#
loop_
_entity_poly.entity_id
_entity_poly.type
_entity_poly.pdbx_seq_one_letter_code
_entity_poly.pdbx_strand_id
1 'polypeptide(L)'
;MSKSITSKGKIWELGNSIWMLWALLTLGFLNYISFFYIASRVKQKKWTKAGFIYSVPFILLIVTSGVSNDHWITDVTVAIYLISYIISIIHVFKIRPEYLLRLQEIQKNPDRYESLKKEIQTEYHSNSSSEPKVLSNVRQETSIVETPIASVEENNKIIDLNRATVHELTEVPHFGGIFAKKAVMLREEKGGFSSYNDFTESMNLKPHIAEKIRPYLKVSNKERPSKEEKTTGRIVDY
;
A
#
# COMPACT_ATOMS: atom_id res chain seq x y z
N MET A 1 13.26 -25.02 24.79
CA MET A 1 11.90 -24.43 24.89
C MET A 1 11.52 -23.83 23.54
N SER A 2 10.41 -24.22 22.90
CA SER A 2 10.03 -23.63 21.61
C SER A 2 9.72 -22.13 21.75
N LYS A 3 10.25 -21.32 20.83
CA LYS A 3 10.11 -19.85 20.78
C LYS A 3 8.63 -19.47 20.63
N SER A 4 8.14 -18.49 21.40
CA SER A 4 6.80 -17.93 21.23
C SER A 4 6.72 -17.08 19.96
N ILE A 5 5.56 -17.03 19.31
CA ILE A 5 5.32 -16.20 18.11
C ILE A 5 5.26 -14.72 18.51
N THR A 6 4.73 -14.45 19.69
CA THR A 6 4.46 -13.13 20.24
C THR A 6 5.25 -12.87 21.51
N SER A 7 5.39 -11.60 21.85
CA SER A 7 6.01 -11.15 23.11
C SER A 7 5.15 -11.47 24.34
N LYS A 8 3.85 -11.77 24.15
CA LYS A 8 2.88 -12.06 25.21
C LYS A 8 2.96 -13.50 25.74
N GLY A 9 3.73 -14.38 25.09
CA GLY A 9 3.94 -15.76 25.52
C GLY A 9 2.84 -16.74 25.10
N LYS A 10 3.10 -18.03 25.33
CA LYS A 10 2.29 -19.14 24.77
C LYS A 10 0.86 -19.25 25.30
N ILE A 11 0.63 -18.90 26.57
CA ILE A 11 -0.69 -18.97 27.20
C ILE A 11 -1.63 -17.98 26.51
N TRP A 12 -1.15 -16.76 26.27
CA TRP A 12 -1.89 -15.73 25.54
C TRP A 12 -2.17 -16.15 24.09
N GLU A 13 -1.18 -16.76 23.43
CA GLU A 13 -1.35 -17.27 22.06
C GLU A 13 -2.42 -18.38 22.01
N LEU A 14 -2.43 -19.28 22.98
CA LEU A 14 -3.41 -20.37 23.05
C LEU A 14 -4.81 -19.82 23.29
N GLY A 15 -4.98 -18.92 24.26
CA GLY A 15 -6.28 -18.29 24.55
C GLY A 15 -6.84 -17.52 23.35
N ASN A 16 -5.99 -16.80 22.61
CA ASN A 16 -6.42 -16.07 21.41
C ASN A 16 -6.55 -16.94 20.17
N SER A 17 -6.16 -18.22 20.21
CA SER A 17 -6.31 -19.16 19.09
C SER A 17 -7.56 -20.06 19.20
N ILE A 18 -8.46 -19.80 20.17
CA ILE A 18 -9.64 -20.65 20.39
C ILE A 18 -10.59 -20.71 19.19
N TRP A 19 -10.55 -19.70 18.32
CA TRP A 19 -11.29 -19.64 17.07
C TRP A 19 -10.94 -20.78 16.10
N MET A 20 -9.77 -21.40 16.24
CA MET A 20 -9.35 -22.53 15.41
C MET A 20 -10.15 -23.81 15.74
N LEU A 21 -10.71 -23.92 16.95
CA LEU A 21 -11.53 -25.07 17.34
C LEU A 21 -12.76 -25.19 16.43
N TRP A 22 -13.38 -24.07 16.08
CA TRP A 22 -14.51 -24.07 15.14
C TRP A 22 -14.13 -24.58 13.76
N ALA A 23 -12.89 -24.38 13.32
CA ALA A 23 -12.41 -24.90 12.05
C ALA A 23 -11.97 -26.38 12.11
N LEU A 24 -11.61 -26.90 13.28
CA LEU A 24 -11.08 -28.26 13.45
C LEU A 24 -12.13 -29.27 13.94
N LEU A 25 -13.05 -28.84 14.81
CA LEU A 25 -13.97 -29.71 15.50
C LEU A 25 -15.27 -29.96 14.71
N THR A 26 -15.61 -29.04 13.82
CA THR A 26 -16.93 -29.00 13.18
C THR A 26 -16.98 -29.79 11.88
N LEU A 27 -16.03 -30.68 11.55
CA LEU A 27 -16.04 -31.43 10.29
C LEU A 27 -16.34 -30.55 9.05
N GLY A 28 -15.93 -29.27 9.10
CA GLY A 28 -16.15 -28.25 8.09
C GLY A 28 -17.45 -27.43 8.17
N PHE A 29 -18.47 -27.81 8.95
CA PHE A 29 -19.80 -27.17 8.87
C PHE A 29 -19.83 -25.73 9.42
N LEU A 30 -18.87 -25.35 10.28
CA LEU A 30 -18.69 -23.96 10.75
C LEU A 30 -17.29 -23.41 10.44
N ASN A 31 -16.54 -24.01 9.52
CA ASN A 31 -15.16 -23.55 9.27
C ASN A 31 -15.11 -22.09 8.79
N TYR A 32 -16.07 -21.66 7.98
CA TYR A 32 -16.15 -20.30 7.44
C TYR A 32 -16.38 -19.25 8.52
N ILE A 33 -17.05 -19.60 9.62
CA ILE A 33 -17.28 -18.72 10.77
C ILE A 33 -15.96 -18.35 11.45
N SER A 34 -15.01 -19.28 11.54
CA SER A 34 -13.65 -18.98 12.01
C SER A 34 -13.00 -17.87 11.20
N PHE A 35 -13.10 -17.91 9.87
CA PHE A 35 -12.50 -16.91 8.98
C PHE A 35 -13.18 -15.55 9.11
N PHE A 36 -14.51 -15.51 9.24
CA PHE A 36 -15.23 -14.25 9.48
C PHE A 36 -14.92 -13.66 10.85
N TYR A 37 -14.84 -14.49 11.89
CA TYR A 37 -14.48 -14.06 13.24
C TYR A 37 -13.12 -13.37 13.25
N ILE A 38 -12.07 -14.01 12.72
CA ILE A 38 -10.74 -13.40 12.69
C ILE A 38 -10.69 -12.18 11.77
N ALA A 39 -11.41 -12.20 10.64
CA ALA A 39 -11.43 -11.07 9.71
C ALA A 39 -12.02 -9.83 10.37
N SER A 40 -13.12 -9.99 11.12
CA SER A 40 -13.75 -8.91 11.89
C SER A 40 -12.82 -8.39 12.98
N ARG A 41 -12.17 -9.29 13.73
CA ARG A 41 -11.30 -8.94 14.86
C ARG A 41 -10.07 -8.11 14.48
N VAL A 42 -9.51 -8.29 13.28
CA VAL A 42 -8.32 -7.54 12.84
C VAL A 42 -8.53 -6.73 11.55
N LYS A 43 -9.79 -6.55 11.14
CA LYS A 43 -10.21 -5.78 9.94
C LYS A 43 -9.48 -6.21 8.64
N GLN A 44 -9.24 -7.50 8.45
CA GLN A 44 -8.51 -8.03 7.29
C GLN A 44 -9.43 -8.59 6.20
N LYS A 45 -9.50 -7.90 5.05
CA LYS A 45 -10.35 -8.29 3.89
C LYS A 45 -9.96 -9.62 3.24
N LYS A 46 -8.68 -10.00 3.29
CA LYS A 46 -8.20 -11.26 2.70
C LYS A 46 -8.87 -12.47 3.34
N TRP A 47 -9.09 -12.42 4.65
CA TRP A 47 -9.69 -13.52 5.40
C TRP A 47 -11.22 -13.53 5.28
N THR A 48 -11.85 -12.37 5.05
CA THR A 48 -13.26 -12.31 4.65
C THR A 48 -13.49 -13.05 3.33
N LYS A 49 -12.60 -12.86 2.33
CA LYS A 49 -12.67 -13.61 1.07
C LYS A 49 -12.51 -15.11 1.28
N ALA A 50 -11.58 -15.52 2.15
CA ALA A 50 -11.41 -16.94 2.51
C ALA A 50 -12.69 -17.52 3.13
N GLY A 51 -13.37 -16.78 4.03
CA GLY A 51 -14.65 -17.20 4.59
C GLY A 51 -15.71 -17.49 3.53
N PHE A 52 -15.88 -16.60 2.55
CA PHE A 52 -16.79 -16.84 1.42
C PHE A 52 -16.40 -18.05 0.59
N ILE A 53 -15.11 -18.20 0.26
CA ILE A 53 -14.61 -19.33 -0.54
C ILE A 53 -14.92 -20.66 0.16
N TYR A 54 -14.67 -20.76 1.47
CA TYR A 54 -14.93 -21.99 2.21
C TYR A 54 -16.41 -22.24 2.53
N SER A 55 -17.27 -21.22 2.42
CA SER A 55 -18.72 -21.45 2.49
C SER A 55 -19.30 -22.11 1.23
N VAL A 56 -18.66 -21.97 0.06
CA VAL A 56 -19.20 -22.48 -1.22
C VAL A 56 -19.37 -24.00 -1.22
N PRO A 57 -18.37 -24.83 -0.85
CA PRO A 57 -18.56 -26.29 -0.82
C PRO A 57 -19.66 -26.73 0.15
N PHE A 58 -19.85 -26.02 1.27
CA PHE A 58 -20.92 -26.31 2.21
C PHE A 58 -22.30 -25.96 1.64
N ILE A 59 -22.45 -24.79 1.01
CA ILE A 59 -23.70 -24.42 0.32
C ILE A 59 -24.01 -25.42 -0.78
N LEU A 60 -23.00 -25.82 -1.57
CA LEU A 60 -23.16 -26.83 -2.62
C LEU A 60 -23.65 -28.16 -2.04
N LEU A 61 -23.09 -28.60 -0.91
CA LEU A 61 -23.51 -29.81 -0.20
C LEU A 61 -25.00 -29.76 0.18
N ILE A 62 -25.46 -28.63 0.74
CA ILE A 62 -26.88 -28.45 1.11
C ILE A 62 -27.79 -28.47 -0.12
N VAL A 63 -27.40 -27.77 -1.20
CA VAL A 63 -28.20 -27.68 -2.42
C VAL A 63 -28.31 -29.03 -3.12
N THR A 64 -27.20 -29.74 -3.32
CA THR A 64 -27.22 -31.02 -4.04
C THR A 64 -27.93 -32.10 -3.24
N SER A 65 -27.77 -32.12 -1.91
CA SER A 65 -28.49 -33.06 -1.04
C SER A 65 -30.00 -32.81 -0.98
N GLY A 66 -30.45 -31.58 -1.24
CA GLY A 66 -31.88 -31.22 -1.22
C GLY A 66 -32.59 -31.32 -2.57
N VAL A 67 -31.85 -31.32 -3.69
CA VAL A 67 -32.41 -31.27 -5.05
C VAL A 67 -32.16 -32.55 -5.85
N SER A 68 -31.05 -33.23 -5.62
CA SER A 68 -30.64 -34.41 -6.39
C SER A 68 -31.01 -35.69 -5.66
N ASN A 69 -31.74 -36.58 -6.33
CA ASN A 69 -31.88 -37.98 -5.88
C ASN A 69 -30.73 -38.86 -6.40
N ASP A 70 -29.89 -38.34 -7.29
CA ASP A 70 -28.76 -39.08 -7.86
C ASP A 70 -27.60 -39.18 -6.86
N HIS A 71 -27.33 -40.39 -6.39
CA HIS A 71 -26.30 -40.66 -5.40
C HIS A 71 -24.89 -40.25 -5.84
N TRP A 72 -24.56 -40.35 -7.13
CA TRP A 72 -23.21 -40.02 -7.61
C TRP A 72 -22.90 -38.51 -7.50
N ILE A 73 -23.89 -37.63 -7.69
CA ILE A 73 -23.71 -36.18 -7.56
C ILE A 73 -23.44 -35.83 -6.10
N THR A 74 -24.20 -36.43 -5.18
CA THR A 74 -24.01 -36.22 -3.74
C THR A 74 -22.65 -36.75 -3.29
N ASP A 75 -22.21 -37.91 -3.79
CA ASP A 75 -20.91 -38.51 -3.44
C ASP A 75 -19.73 -37.64 -3.91
N VAL A 76 -19.78 -37.17 -5.16
CA VAL A 76 -18.76 -36.25 -5.69
C VAL A 76 -18.74 -34.93 -4.90
N THR A 77 -19.92 -34.41 -4.55
CA THR A 77 -20.01 -33.18 -3.75
C THR A 77 -19.40 -33.35 -2.37
N VAL A 78 -19.69 -34.48 -1.70
CA VAL A 78 -19.09 -34.82 -0.40
C VAL A 78 -17.57 -34.93 -0.51
N ALA A 79 -17.04 -35.56 -1.56
CA ALA A 79 -15.59 -35.65 -1.77
C ALA A 79 -14.93 -34.27 -1.92
N ILE A 80 -15.51 -33.37 -2.74
CA ILE A 80 -15.04 -31.99 -2.91
C ILE A 80 -15.09 -31.22 -1.58
N TYR A 81 -16.14 -31.41 -0.80
CA TYR A 81 -16.30 -30.81 0.51
C TYR A 81 -15.19 -31.26 1.48
N LEU A 82 -14.90 -32.56 1.56
CA LEU A 82 -13.85 -33.09 2.43
C LEU A 82 -12.45 -32.60 2.03
N ILE A 83 -12.16 -32.54 0.74
CA ILE A 83 -10.89 -31.97 0.24
C ILE A 83 -10.78 -30.49 0.64
N SER A 84 -11.86 -29.72 0.41
CA SER A 84 -11.93 -28.31 0.78
C SER A 84 -11.76 -28.10 2.28
N TYR A 85 -12.33 -29.00 3.10
CA TYR A 85 -12.17 -29.01 4.55
C TYR A 85 -10.71 -29.21 4.96
N ILE A 86 -10.01 -30.21 4.40
CA ILE A 86 -8.59 -30.45 4.67
C ILE A 86 -7.74 -29.23 4.30
N ILE A 87 -7.99 -28.62 3.13
CA ILE A 87 -7.30 -27.39 2.70
C ILE A 87 -7.55 -26.24 3.70
N SER A 88 -8.77 -26.12 4.21
CA SER A 88 -9.14 -25.08 5.18
C SER A 88 -8.36 -25.24 6.50
N ILE A 89 -8.14 -26.47 6.96
CA ILE A 89 -7.34 -26.77 8.16
C ILE A 89 -5.91 -26.24 7.97
N ILE A 90 -5.27 -26.57 6.84
CA ILE A 90 -3.92 -26.10 6.52
C ILE A 90 -3.87 -24.56 6.52
N HIS A 91 -4.88 -23.93 5.95
CA HIS A 91 -4.97 -22.47 5.87
C HIS A 91 -5.07 -21.82 7.26
N VAL A 92 -5.86 -22.39 8.17
CA VAL A 92 -5.99 -21.92 9.55
C VAL A 92 -4.64 -21.90 10.28
N PHE A 93 -3.85 -22.97 10.13
CA PHE A 93 -2.50 -23.02 10.71
C PHE A 93 -1.56 -21.97 10.11
N LYS A 94 -1.67 -21.66 8.81
CA LYS A 94 -0.90 -20.58 8.17
C LYS A 94 -1.32 -19.19 8.64
N ILE A 95 -2.61 -18.97 8.91
CA ILE A 95 -3.14 -17.67 9.34
C ILE A 95 -2.82 -17.40 10.82
N ARG A 96 -2.79 -18.43 11.67
CA ARG A 96 -2.55 -18.29 13.12
C ARG A 96 -1.41 -17.33 13.48
N PRO A 97 -0.17 -17.47 12.98
CA PRO A 97 0.92 -16.55 13.34
C PRO A 97 0.63 -15.11 12.88
N GLU A 98 0.12 -14.92 11.66
CA GLU A 98 -0.22 -13.60 11.14
C GLU A 98 -1.32 -12.92 11.96
N TYR A 99 -2.35 -13.68 12.35
CA TYR A 99 -3.43 -13.22 13.21
C TYR A 99 -2.93 -12.79 14.59
N LEU A 100 -2.11 -13.60 15.25
CA LEU A 100 -1.60 -13.28 16.59
C LEU A 100 -0.71 -12.02 16.56
N LEU A 101 0.12 -11.87 15.52
CA LEU A 101 0.95 -10.67 15.35
C LEU A 101 0.10 -9.41 15.10
N ARG A 102 -0.89 -9.49 14.21
CA ARG A 102 -1.81 -8.36 13.96
C ARG A 102 -2.63 -7.99 15.20
N LEU A 103 -3.10 -8.99 15.94
CA LEU A 103 -3.85 -8.78 17.18
C LEU A 103 -2.98 -8.11 18.25
N GLN A 104 -1.72 -8.53 18.39
CA GLN A 104 -0.78 -7.90 19.32
C GLN A 104 -0.56 -6.41 18.97
N GLU A 105 -0.38 -6.09 17.69
CA GLU A 105 -0.17 -4.70 17.26
C GLU A 105 -1.41 -3.83 17.49
N ILE A 106 -2.61 -4.36 17.18
CA ILE A 106 -3.87 -3.66 17.44
C ILE A 106 -4.06 -3.41 18.95
N GLN A 107 -3.72 -4.38 19.80
CA GLN A 107 -3.78 -4.21 21.25
C GLN A 107 -2.74 -3.21 21.78
N LYS A 108 -1.58 -3.11 21.14
CA LYS A 108 -0.51 -2.19 21.55
C LYS A 108 -0.87 -0.74 21.26
N ASN A 109 -1.48 -0.47 20.11
CA ASN A 109 -1.86 0.88 19.72
C ASN A 109 -3.28 0.91 19.12
N PRO A 110 -4.34 0.87 19.96
CA PRO A 110 -5.72 0.78 19.48
C PRO A 110 -6.11 1.99 18.61
N ASP A 111 -5.62 3.17 18.96
CA ASP A 111 -5.96 4.43 18.28
C ASP A 111 -5.02 4.78 17.12
N ARG A 112 -3.99 3.96 16.84
CA ARG A 112 -2.97 4.28 15.84
C ARG A 112 -3.54 4.53 14.45
N TYR A 113 -4.57 3.77 14.08
CA TYR A 113 -5.24 3.97 12.81
C TYR A 113 -5.97 5.31 12.75
N GLU A 114 -6.68 5.68 13.81
CA GLU A 114 -7.39 6.95 13.89
C GLU A 114 -6.45 8.14 14.04
N SER A 115 -5.36 8.00 14.80
CA SER A 115 -4.33 9.03 14.92
C SER A 115 -3.62 9.26 13.59
N LEU A 116 -3.30 8.19 12.84
CA LEU A 116 -2.71 8.31 11.51
C LEU A 116 -3.67 8.96 10.52
N LYS A 117 -4.97 8.63 10.59
CA LYS A 117 -6.00 9.27 9.77
C LYS A 117 -6.12 10.76 10.09
N LYS A 118 -6.08 11.14 11.37
CA LYS A 118 -6.09 12.54 11.82
C LYS A 118 -4.83 13.26 11.38
N GLU A 119 -3.64 12.67 11.52
CA GLU A 119 -2.37 13.24 11.09
C GLU A 119 -2.37 13.52 9.59
N ILE A 120 -2.80 12.54 8.77
CA ILE A 120 -2.99 12.73 7.33
C ILE A 120 -4.00 13.85 7.06
N GLN A 121 -5.17 13.85 7.71
CA GLN A 121 -6.13 14.93 7.50
C GLN A 121 -5.58 16.29 7.85
N THR A 122 -4.86 16.43 8.96
CA THR A 122 -4.22 17.69 9.38
C THR A 122 -3.13 18.11 8.39
N GLU A 123 -2.27 17.21 7.93
CA GLU A 123 -1.24 17.51 6.92
C GLU A 123 -1.88 17.99 5.61
N TYR A 124 -2.97 17.35 5.18
CA TYR A 124 -3.69 17.74 3.97
C TYR A 124 -4.50 19.03 4.14
N HIS A 125 -5.17 19.26 5.28
CA HIS A 125 -5.95 20.49 5.51
C HIS A 125 -5.03 21.70 5.79
N SER A 126 -3.91 21.50 6.48
CA SER A 126 -2.87 22.51 6.67
C SER A 126 -2.31 22.97 5.32
N ASN A 127 -2.09 22.04 4.38
CA ASN A 127 -1.59 22.35 3.03
C ASN A 127 -2.69 22.74 2.03
N SER A 128 -3.97 22.50 2.33
CA SER A 128 -5.12 22.90 1.51
C SER A 128 -5.70 24.27 1.89
N SER A 129 -5.33 24.81 3.06
CA SER A 129 -5.76 26.14 3.51
C SER A 129 -5.11 27.30 2.73
N SER A 130 -4.22 26.98 1.77
CA SER A 130 -3.65 27.90 0.79
C SER A 130 -4.22 27.72 -0.62
N GLU A 131 -5.37 27.05 -0.79
CA GLU A 131 -6.15 27.16 -2.04
C GLU A 131 -6.84 28.54 -2.11
N PRO A 132 -6.55 29.38 -3.12
CA PRO A 132 -7.34 30.58 -3.36
C PRO A 132 -8.75 30.15 -3.75
N LYS A 133 -9.78 30.67 -3.07
CA LYS A 133 -11.15 30.66 -3.57
C LYS A 133 -11.18 31.45 -4.89
N VAL A 134 -10.98 30.77 -6.01
CA VAL A 134 -11.24 31.34 -7.33
C VAL A 134 -12.75 31.39 -7.48
N LEU A 135 -13.29 32.59 -7.21
CA LEU A 135 -14.65 32.99 -7.51
C LEU A 135 -14.94 32.67 -8.97
N SER A 136 -15.92 31.80 -9.20
CA SER A 136 -16.46 31.54 -10.53
C SER A 136 -17.16 32.79 -11.04
N ASN A 137 -16.47 33.61 -11.83
CA ASN A 137 -17.08 34.59 -12.73
C ASN A 137 -16.11 34.87 -13.88
N VAL A 138 -16.22 34.06 -14.94
CA VAL A 138 -15.68 34.41 -16.26
C VAL A 138 -16.87 34.68 -17.17
N ARG A 139 -17.21 35.96 -17.31
CA ARG A 139 -17.95 36.50 -18.46
C ARG A 139 -16.90 37.11 -19.38
N GLN A 140 -16.79 36.58 -20.60
CA GLN A 140 -15.96 37.17 -21.66
C GLN A 140 -16.58 38.49 -22.14
N GLU A 141 -15.71 39.49 -22.31
CA GLU A 141 -15.58 40.40 -23.47
C GLU A 141 -14.77 41.65 -23.02
N THR A 142 -13.49 41.80 -23.40
CA THR A 142 -12.94 42.46 -24.61
C THR A 142 -12.40 43.88 -24.29
N SER A 143 -11.19 44.16 -24.80
CA SER A 143 -10.62 45.48 -25.13
C SER A 143 -9.54 46.12 -24.21
N ILE A 144 -8.29 46.00 -24.70
CA ILE A 144 -7.08 46.86 -24.69
C ILE A 144 -7.07 48.13 -23.82
N VAL A 145 -6.09 48.27 -22.89
CA VAL A 145 -5.22 49.46 -22.61
C VAL A 145 -3.95 49.03 -21.83
N GLU A 146 -2.78 49.58 -22.17
CA GLU A 146 -1.44 49.31 -21.62
C GLU A 146 -1.10 49.97 -20.24
N THR A 147 -0.14 49.35 -19.52
CA THR A 147 0.74 49.81 -18.40
C THR A 147 0.20 49.93 -16.94
N PRO A 148 1.06 49.90 -15.89
CA PRO A 148 2.04 48.86 -15.52
C PRO A 148 1.91 48.49 -14.02
N ILE A 149 1.84 47.21 -13.64
CA ILE A 149 1.86 46.84 -12.21
C ILE A 149 2.88 45.72 -11.98
N ALA A 150 4.02 46.18 -11.45
CA ALA A 150 4.92 45.54 -10.50
C ALA A 150 4.89 44.01 -10.40
N SER A 151 6.01 43.43 -10.82
CA SER A 151 6.54 42.13 -10.45
C SER A 151 6.14 41.67 -9.04
N VAL A 152 5.23 40.70 -8.95
CA VAL A 152 5.24 39.74 -7.84
C VAL A 152 6.26 38.69 -8.23
N GLU A 153 7.51 38.90 -7.81
CA GLU A 153 8.51 37.84 -7.73
C GLU A 153 8.03 36.83 -6.69
N GLU A 154 7.15 35.92 -7.09
CA GLU A 154 6.98 34.66 -6.39
C GLU A 154 8.31 33.92 -6.62
N ASN A 155 9.16 33.91 -5.60
CA ASN A 155 10.48 33.30 -5.61
C ASN A 155 10.31 31.79 -5.75
N ASN A 156 10.04 31.34 -6.98
CA ASN A 156 9.76 29.96 -7.35
C ASN A 156 11.09 29.21 -7.33
N LYS A 157 11.52 28.84 -6.12
CA LYS A 157 12.75 28.09 -5.89
C LYS A 157 12.62 26.73 -6.56
N ILE A 158 13.23 26.60 -7.74
CA ILE A 158 13.29 25.35 -8.46
C ILE A 158 14.17 24.38 -7.66
N ILE A 159 13.58 23.27 -7.21
CA ILE A 159 14.24 22.28 -6.36
C ILE A 159 14.79 21.15 -7.24
N ASP A 160 16.07 20.82 -7.01
CA ASP A 160 16.76 19.76 -7.76
C ASP A 160 16.51 18.39 -7.13
N LEU A 161 15.79 17.51 -7.82
CA LEU A 161 15.45 16.16 -7.35
C LEU A 161 16.67 15.32 -6.98
N ASN A 162 17.79 15.50 -7.68
CA ASN A 162 19.00 14.69 -7.46
C ASN A 162 19.89 15.20 -6.33
N ARG A 163 19.65 16.43 -5.84
CA ARG A 163 20.49 17.07 -4.82
C ARG A 163 19.72 17.48 -3.56
N ALA A 164 18.41 17.68 -3.67
CA ALA A 164 17.58 18.17 -2.59
C ALA A 164 17.54 17.21 -1.40
N THR A 165 17.54 17.79 -0.21
CA THR A 165 17.28 17.10 1.04
C THR A 165 15.80 16.74 1.17
N VAL A 166 15.47 15.85 2.10
CA VAL A 166 14.07 15.50 2.38
C VAL A 166 13.26 16.74 2.74
N HIS A 167 13.83 17.67 3.52
CA HIS A 167 13.17 18.90 3.93
C HIS A 167 12.90 19.83 2.74
N GLU A 168 13.87 20.02 1.86
CA GLU A 168 13.69 20.85 0.67
C GLU A 168 12.63 20.25 -0.27
N LEU A 169 12.58 18.92 -0.42
CA LEU A 169 11.53 18.28 -1.21
C LEU A 169 10.14 18.46 -0.61
N THR A 170 10.01 18.54 0.72
CA THR A 170 8.69 18.81 1.35
C THR A 170 8.17 20.22 1.14
N GLU A 171 9.02 21.15 0.71
CA GLU A 171 8.62 22.52 0.36
C GLU A 171 7.95 22.58 -1.03
N VAL A 172 8.05 21.51 -1.83
CA VAL A 172 7.43 21.47 -3.16
C VAL A 172 5.90 21.35 -3.01
N PRO A 173 5.12 22.23 -3.65
CA PRO A 173 3.66 22.15 -3.61
C PRO A 173 3.14 20.79 -4.06
N HIS A 174 2.15 20.25 -3.34
CA HIS A 174 1.58 18.91 -3.56
C HIS A 174 2.57 17.74 -3.33
N PHE A 175 3.73 18.00 -2.73
CA PHE A 175 4.79 17.03 -2.47
C PHE A 175 5.02 16.86 -0.96
N GLY A 176 4.09 16.17 -0.28
CA GLY A 176 4.14 15.98 1.17
C GLY A 176 5.31 15.09 1.67
N GLY A 177 5.42 14.95 2.99
CA GLY A 177 6.53 14.25 3.66
C GLY A 177 6.75 12.80 3.19
N ILE A 178 5.67 12.11 2.86
CA ILE A 178 5.71 10.73 2.35
C ILE A 178 6.36 10.68 0.96
N PHE A 179 6.01 11.62 0.08
CA PHE A 179 6.58 11.70 -1.27
C PHE A 179 8.05 12.09 -1.22
N ALA A 180 8.44 13.02 -0.35
CA ALA A 180 9.83 13.42 -0.14
C ALA A 180 10.72 12.25 0.32
N LYS A 181 10.30 11.50 1.35
CA LYS A 181 11.06 10.33 1.83
C LYS A 181 11.19 9.26 0.75
N LYS A 182 10.11 8.96 0.03
CA LYS A 182 10.11 7.98 -1.06
C LYS A 182 11.02 8.40 -2.21
N ALA A 183 11.01 9.68 -2.59
CA ALA A 183 11.85 10.21 -3.66
C ALA A 183 13.34 10.10 -3.33
N VAL A 184 13.75 10.43 -2.10
CA VAL A 184 15.14 10.28 -1.65
C VAL A 184 15.58 8.81 -1.65
N MET A 185 14.74 7.91 -1.13
CA MET A 185 15.03 6.47 -1.16
C MET A 185 15.23 5.94 -2.58
N LEU A 186 14.32 6.28 -3.51
CA LEU A 186 14.41 5.85 -4.90
C LEU A 186 15.63 6.44 -5.62
N ARG A 187 15.99 7.69 -5.30
CA ARG A 187 17.20 8.33 -5.80
C ARG A 187 18.45 7.58 -5.35
N GLU A 188 18.54 7.23 -4.07
CA GLU A 188 19.69 6.50 -3.52
C GLU A 188 19.82 5.10 -4.11
N GLU A 189 18.69 4.40 -4.28
CA GLU A 189 18.64 3.06 -4.90
C GLU A 189 19.10 3.08 -6.36
N LYS A 190 18.64 4.06 -7.15
CA LYS A 190 18.96 4.17 -8.58
C LYS A 190 20.25 4.94 -8.88
N GLY A 191 20.83 5.60 -7.88
CA GLY A 191 21.96 6.50 -8.05
C GLY A 191 21.62 7.86 -8.68
N GLY A 192 20.33 8.21 -8.76
CA GLY A 192 19.82 9.44 -9.39
C GLY A 192 18.66 9.18 -10.34
N PHE A 193 17.91 10.24 -10.67
CA PHE A 193 16.95 10.26 -11.77
C PHE A 193 17.62 10.81 -13.04
N SER A 194 17.36 10.17 -14.16
CA SER A 194 17.92 10.57 -15.46
C SER A 194 17.12 11.70 -16.13
N SER A 195 15.83 11.79 -15.85
CA SER A 195 14.92 12.79 -16.38
C SER A 195 13.72 12.98 -15.46
N TYR A 196 12.93 14.03 -15.70
CA TYR A 196 11.67 14.24 -14.99
C TYR A 196 10.69 13.07 -15.20
N ASN A 197 10.65 12.50 -16.42
CA ASN A 197 9.78 11.37 -16.73
C ASN A 197 10.18 10.12 -15.94
N ASP A 198 11.47 9.79 -15.88
CA ASP A 198 12.02 8.67 -15.07
C ASP A 198 11.64 8.82 -13.59
N PHE A 199 11.69 10.04 -13.05
CA PHE A 199 11.21 10.33 -11.72
C PHE A 199 9.70 10.05 -11.56
N THR A 200 8.85 10.56 -12.47
CA THR A 200 7.39 10.37 -12.37
C THR A 200 6.97 8.90 -12.48
N GLU A 201 7.63 8.13 -13.35
CA GLU A 201 7.43 6.69 -13.51
C GLU A 201 7.86 5.93 -12.25
N SER A 202 9.06 6.24 -11.74
CA SER A 202 9.59 5.62 -10.51
C SER A 202 8.68 5.86 -9.31
N MET A 203 8.09 7.05 -9.22
CA MET A 203 7.18 7.43 -8.16
C MET A 203 5.76 6.91 -8.38
N ASN A 204 5.45 6.40 -9.59
CA ASN A 204 4.13 5.96 -10.05
C ASN A 204 3.07 7.07 -9.91
N LEU A 205 3.44 8.29 -10.32
CA LEU A 205 2.57 9.47 -10.24
C LEU A 205 1.54 9.47 -11.36
N LYS A 206 0.30 9.88 -11.04
CA LYS A 206 -0.74 10.09 -12.07
C LYS A 206 -0.40 11.33 -12.91
N PRO A 207 -0.72 11.36 -14.22
CA PRO A 207 -0.35 12.46 -15.12
C PRO A 207 -0.75 13.86 -14.62
N HIS A 208 -1.93 14.00 -14.03
CA HIS A 208 -2.41 15.29 -13.51
C HIS A 208 -1.61 15.82 -12.31
N ILE A 209 -0.98 14.94 -11.53
CA ILE A 209 -0.10 15.34 -10.42
C ILE A 209 1.27 15.72 -10.96
N ALA A 210 1.78 14.95 -11.93
CA ALA A 210 3.05 15.22 -12.58
C ALA A 210 3.06 16.60 -13.25
N GLU A 211 2.00 17.00 -13.95
CA GLU A 211 1.95 18.34 -14.55
C GLU A 211 1.89 19.47 -13.51
N LYS A 212 1.23 19.24 -12.36
CA LYS A 212 1.14 20.23 -11.28
C LYS A 212 2.45 20.49 -10.57
N ILE A 213 3.29 19.46 -10.40
CA ILE A 213 4.57 19.60 -9.68
C ILE A 213 5.75 19.94 -10.59
N ARG A 214 5.58 19.78 -11.91
CA ARG A 214 6.61 20.02 -12.93
C ARG A 214 7.28 21.41 -12.84
N PRO A 215 6.56 22.53 -12.60
CA PRO A 215 7.18 23.85 -12.55
C PRO A 215 8.17 24.05 -11.39
N TYR A 216 8.09 23.22 -10.36
CA TYR A 216 8.86 23.36 -9.12
C TYR A 216 10.10 22.46 -9.07
N LEU A 217 10.26 21.56 -10.05
CA LEU A 217 11.24 20.49 -10.01
C LEU A 217 12.19 20.55 -11.20
N LYS A 218 13.48 20.37 -10.92
CA LYS A 218 14.52 20.15 -11.93
C LYS A 218 15.25 18.85 -11.64
N VAL A 219 15.74 18.21 -12.70
CA VAL A 219 16.64 17.07 -12.61
C VAL A 219 18.00 17.51 -13.13
N SER A 220 19.01 17.60 -12.26
CA SER A 220 20.39 17.75 -12.75
C SER A 220 20.94 16.39 -13.19
N ASN A 221 21.59 16.37 -14.35
CA ASN A 221 22.34 15.19 -14.75
C ASN A 221 23.58 15.11 -13.85
N LYS A 222 23.68 14.08 -13.01
CA LYS A 222 24.92 13.83 -12.27
C LYS A 222 25.93 13.35 -13.30
N GLU A 223 26.93 14.18 -13.62
CA GLU A 223 28.10 13.71 -14.35
C GLU A 223 28.58 12.43 -13.68
N ARG A 224 28.60 11.34 -14.46
CA ARG A 224 29.21 10.08 -14.02
C ARG A 224 30.64 10.42 -13.59
N PRO A 225 31.16 9.92 -12.45
CA PRO A 225 32.58 9.98 -12.23
C PRO A 225 33.26 9.38 -13.46
N SER A 226 34.11 10.16 -14.10
CA SER A 226 34.87 9.76 -15.28
C SER A 226 35.48 8.39 -14.98
N LYS A 227 35.08 7.36 -15.72
CA LYS A 227 35.91 6.18 -15.85
C LYS A 227 37.27 6.70 -16.33
N GLU A 228 38.32 6.42 -15.57
CA GLU A 228 39.69 6.56 -16.05
C GLU A 228 39.75 6.02 -17.48
N GLU A 229 39.97 6.93 -18.41
CA GLU A 229 40.32 6.62 -19.76
C GLU A 229 41.67 5.90 -19.67
N LYS A 230 41.64 4.56 -19.66
CA LYS A 230 42.83 3.78 -19.93
C LYS A 230 43.26 4.17 -21.33
N THR A 231 44.20 5.12 -21.40
CA THR A 231 45.01 5.37 -22.57
C THR A 231 45.63 4.02 -22.94
N THR A 232 45.03 3.38 -23.93
CA THR A 232 45.59 2.18 -24.53
C THR A 232 46.72 2.71 -25.40
N GLY A 233 47.84 3.01 -24.75
CA GLY A 233 49.10 3.32 -25.39
C GLY A 233 49.48 2.09 -26.21
N ARG A 234 49.38 2.23 -27.52
CA ARG A 234 49.83 1.23 -28.48
C ARG A 234 51.36 1.23 -28.43
N ILE A 235 51.93 0.26 -27.72
CA ILE A 235 53.37 -0.03 -27.79
C ILE A 235 53.64 -0.46 -29.24
N VAL A 236 54.46 0.34 -29.93
CA VAL A 236 54.98 -0.01 -31.25
C VAL A 236 56.29 -0.72 -30.97
N ASP A 237 56.33 -2.04 -31.22
CA ASP A 237 57.58 -2.78 -31.25
C ASP A 237 58.40 -2.25 -32.45
N TYR A 238 59.62 -1.81 -32.17
CA TYR A 238 60.68 -1.57 -33.15
C TYR A 238 61.96 -2.23 -32.65
#